data_AF-A0A933XW39-F1
#
_entry.id   AF-A0A933XW39-F1
#
_cell.length_a   1.000
_cell.length_b   1.000
_cell.length_c   1.000
_cell.angle_alpha   90.00
_cell.angle_beta   90.00
_cell.angle_gamma   90.00
#
_symmetry.space_group_name_H-M   'P 1'
#
loop_
_entity.id
_entity.type
_entity.pdbx_description
1 polymer ?
#
loop_
_entity_poly.entity_id
_entity_poly.type
_entity_poly.pdbx_seq_one_letter_code
_entity_poly.pdbx_strand_id
1 'polypeptide(L)'
;MDGKLTIRQWVAIAFLLRLLVMPFTLQGDLLHVNKYPFFMAHGDWHVYERAASDGVNYYPPLALIFISAYQFLAQFLFPPFESFLRSIAESGSDSVISFDNLFFSLFLMKVPYLFFDGMLLSVGWKLLSNDEERRTFTVFWAVNPLAIYAPYMMGQIDLIPVFFTVLACDYSLQKGKENLACLSIAAGCLFKVFPIIFLPLVVLVAGRNLKDYLRLSLIAIVPVALVYGGFYWISGKAVFKIFLDVSYNFDASRNLQVVALRVVQAGIYALIAAHILFAVRKDIDYPLLVDYFLLIFLAVNGGIVVGFTHYWLWFLPFAVLFAIRQPRRRAVFYVLLTLIFLGGLRSRPAALGVFAPLNPEFFLSLPALQDVTGFLFDQGTYDSVIDLLTKAVLALAAVSILKNLYTTAHFNFDWRRIIAR
;
A
#
# COMPACT_ATOMS: atom_id res chain seq x y z
N MET A 1 28.06 8.67 27.67
CA MET A 1 27.17 8.91 26.53
C MET A 1 26.75 7.54 26.01
N ASP A 2 25.51 7.14 26.24
CA ASP A 2 25.01 5.86 25.72
C ASP A 2 25.06 5.95 24.19
N GLY A 3 25.89 5.15 23.52
CA GLY A 3 26.20 5.22 22.08
C GLY A 3 25.03 4.90 21.14
N LYS A 4 23.80 5.25 21.50
CA LYS A 4 22.58 5.06 20.72
C LYS A 4 22.39 6.23 19.76
N LEU A 5 22.16 5.89 18.48
CA LEU A 5 21.79 6.87 17.47
C LEU A 5 20.45 7.57 17.80
N THR A 6 20.41 8.88 17.53
CA THR A 6 19.26 9.78 17.67
C THR A 6 18.23 9.54 16.56
N ILE A 7 16.99 10.05 16.74
CA ILE A 7 15.94 9.98 15.72
C ILE A 7 16.39 10.62 14.40
N ARG A 8 17.04 11.79 14.46
CA ARG A 8 17.54 12.50 13.27
C ARG A 8 18.57 11.68 12.50
N GLN A 9 19.47 11.00 13.22
CA GLN A 9 20.43 10.08 12.60
C GLN A 9 19.73 8.89 11.93
N TRP A 10 18.69 8.32 12.56
CA TRP A 10 17.92 7.24 11.94
C TRP A 10 17.11 7.69 10.73
N VAL A 11 16.56 8.90 10.73
CA VAL A 11 15.94 9.50 9.54
C VAL A 11 16.98 9.62 8.42
N ALA A 12 18.16 10.16 8.72
CA ALA A 12 19.24 10.25 7.74
C ALA A 12 19.63 8.87 7.18
N ILE A 13 19.77 7.85 8.04
CA ILE A 13 20.00 6.46 7.61
C ILE A 13 18.87 5.96 6.72
N ALA A 14 17.61 6.23 7.06
CA ALA A 14 16.46 5.85 6.25
C ALA A 14 16.58 6.38 4.82
N PHE A 15 16.86 7.68 4.67
CA PHE A 15 17.03 8.32 3.37
C PHE A 15 18.27 7.82 2.65
N LEU A 16 19.41 7.68 3.33
CA LEU A 16 20.65 7.18 2.72
C LEU A 16 20.47 5.77 2.15
N LEU A 17 19.84 4.85 2.88
CA LEU A 17 19.57 3.50 2.39
C LEU A 17 18.71 3.51 1.11
N ARG A 18 17.73 4.41 1.03
CA ARG A 18 16.85 4.54 -0.14
C ARG A 18 17.59 5.14 -1.32
N LEU A 19 18.34 6.22 -1.09
CA LEU A 19 19.18 6.88 -2.09
C LEU A 19 20.22 5.93 -2.68
N LEU A 20 20.78 5.03 -1.86
CA LEU A 20 21.72 4.01 -2.32
C LEU A 20 21.10 2.98 -3.26
N VAL A 21 19.82 2.64 -3.09
CA VAL A 21 19.14 1.60 -3.88
C VAL A 21 18.48 2.16 -5.13
N MET A 22 17.91 3.36 -5.04
CA MET A 22 17.14 4.02 -6.11
C MET A 22 17.77 3.97 -7.52
N PRO A 23 19.05 4.31 -7.73
CA PRO A 23 19.64 4.33 -9.06
C PRO A 23 19.90 2.94 -9.63
N PHE A 24 20.09 1.92 -8.80
CA PHE A 24 20.66 0.62 -9.23
C PHE A 24 19.62 -0.48 -9.40
N THR A 25 18.34 -0.18 -9.18
CA THR A 25 17.25 -1.16 -9.25
C THR A 25 16.24 -0.84 -10.34
N LEU A 26 15.83 -1.90 -11.05
CA LEU A 26 14.85 -1.85 -12.13
C LEU A 26 13.99 -3.10 -12.10
N GLN A 27 12.68 -2.91 -12.20
CA GLN A 27 11.71 -3.99 -12.39
C GLN A 27 10.55 -3.48 -13.27
N GLY A 28 9.81 -4.41 -13.88
CA GLY A 28 8.73 -4.12 -14.83
C GLY A 28 7.61 -3.21 -14.30
N ASP A 29 7.30 -3.24 -13.01
CA ASP A 29 6.29 -2.41 -12.37
C ASP A 29 6.72 -0.95 -12.36
N LEU A 30 8.00 -0.65 -12.11
CA LEU A 30 8.56 0.70 -12.23
C LEU A 30 8.36 1.25 -13.65
N LEU A 31 8.63 0.42 -14.65
CA LEU A 31 8.43 0.75 -16.06
C LEU A 31 6.95 0.96 -16.35
N HIS A 32 6.07 0.09 -15.87
CA HIS A 32 4.61 0.20 -16.04
C HIS A 32 4.07 1.52 -15.47
N VAL A 33 4.48 1.88 -14.24
CA VAL A 33 4.09 3.14 -13.59
C VAL A 33 4.50 4.38 -14.40
N ASN A 34 5.56 4.29 -15.23
CA ASN A 34 6.11 5.44 -15.94
C ASN A 34 5.85 5.44 -17.46
N LYS A 35 5.53 4.29 -18.06
CA LYS A 35 5.27 4.12 -19.49
C LYS A 35 4.11 4.99 -19.98
N TYR A 36 2.98 4.89 -19.31
CA TYR A 36 1.73 5.52 -19.75
C TYR A 36 1.62 7.02 -19.43
N PRO A 37 2.12 7.51 -18.28
CA PRO A 37 2.19 8.95 -18.00
C PRO A 37 3.00 9.76 -19.01
N PHE A 38 3.97 9.14 -19.69
CA PHE A 38 4.75 9.80 -20.73
C PHE A 38 3.87 10.39 -21.83
N PHE A 39 2.86 9.62 -22.30
CA PHE A 39 1.94 10.08 -23.35
C PHE A 39 1.13 11.30 -22.91
N MET A 40 0.60 11.29 -21.68
CA MET A 40 -0.15 12.42 -21.14
C MET A 40 0.73 13.64 -20.89
N ALA A 41 1.98 13.46 -20.45
CA ALA A 41 2.96 14.54 -20.35
C ALA A 41 3.24 15.22 -21.71
N HIS A 42 2.99 14.51 -22.82
CA HIS A 42 3.14 14.99 -24.19
C HIS A 42 1.79 15.32 -24.88
N GLY A 43 0.71 15.45 -24.11
CA GLY A 43 -0.58 15.92 -24.58
C GLY A 43 -1.54 14.83 -25.11
N ASP A 44 -1.17 13.55 -25.06
CA ASP A 44 -2.07 12.44 -25.37
C ASP A 44 -2.81 11.99 -24.09
N TRP A 45 -4.08 12.42 -23.98
CA TRP A 45 -4.94 12.08 -22.84
C TRP A 45 -5.66 10.74 -22.99
N HIS A 46 -5.55 10.05 -24.14
CA HIS A 46 -6.20 8.75 -24.40
C HIS A 46 -5.43 7.57 -23.79
N VAL A 47 -4.79 7.80 -22.64
CA VAL A 47 -3.86 6.86 -22.01
C VAL A 47 -4.51 5.53 -21.66
N TYR A 48 -5.75 5.53 -21.18
CA TYR A 48 -6.43 4.29 -20.81
C TYR A 48 -6.82 3.44 -22.02
N GLU A 49 -7.18 4.07 -23.14
CA GLU A 49 -7.46 3.35 -24.39
C GLU A 49 -6.17 2.68 -24.91
N ARG A 50 -5.04 3.39 -24.81
CA ARG A 50 -3.72 2.84 -25.16
C ARG A 50 -3.31 1.69 -24.25
N ALA A 51 -3.43 1.84 -22.93
CA ALA A 51 -3.17 0.75 -22.01
C ALA A 51 -4.07 -0.46 -22.33
N ALA A 52 -5.35 -0.20 -22.60
CA ALA A 52 -6.30 -1.23 -22.98
C ALA A 52 -5.97 -1.91 -24.32
N SER A 53 -5.41 -1.21 -25.31
CA SER A 53 -4.97 -1.78 -26.58
C SER A 53 -3.70 -2.61 -26.44
N ASP A 54 -2.84 -2.24 -25.50
CA ASP A 54 -1.67 -3.04 -25.09
C ASP A 54 -2.06 -4.26 -24.24
N GLY A 55 -3.36 -4.45 -23.97
CA GLY A 55 -3.87 -5.58 -23.19
C GLY A 55 -3.64 -5.47 -21.68
N VAL A 56 -3.31 -4.28 -21.16
CA VAL A 56 -3.02 -4.07 -19.75
C VAL A 56 -3.99 -3.08 -19.11
N ASN A 57 -4.07 -3.15 -17.78
CA ASN A 57 -4.82 -2.20 -16.98
C ASN A 57 -3.87 -1.19 -16.35
N TYR A 58 -4.33 0.06 -16.23
CA TYR A 58 -3.52 1.14 -15.69
C TYR A 58 -4.05 1.66 -14.36
N TYR A 59 -3.17 2.31 -13.59
CA TYR A 59 -3.50 2.89 -12.30
C TYR A 59 -4.62 3.93 -12.39
N PRO A 60 -5.32 4.20 -11.26
CA PRO A 60 -6.33 5.25 -11.17
C PRO A 60 -5.83 6.66 -11.59
N PRO A 61 -6.75 7.59 -11.95
CA PRO A 61 -6.34 8.76 -12.72
C PRO A 61 -5.49 9.81 -12.00
N LEU A 62 -5.55 9.91 -10.67
CA LEU A 62 -4.64 10.84 -9.97
C LEU A 62 -3.20 10.30 -9.98
N ALA A 63 -3.00 8.98 -10.01
CA ALA A 63 -1.68 8.38 -10.25
C ALA A 63 -1.14 8.80 -11.61
N LEU A 64 -1.97 8.69 -12.66
CA LEU A 64 -1.63 9.11 -14.02
C LEU A 64 -1.27 10.60 -14.07
N ILE A 65 -2.15 11.47 -13.57
CA ILE A 65 -1.94 12.93 -13.56
C ILE A 65 -0.65 13.28 -12.82
N PHE A 66 -0.47 12.73 -11.63
CA PHE A 66 0.66 13.04 -10.75
C PHE A 66 1.99 12.64 -11.37
N ILE A 67 2.10 11.41 -11.89
CA ILE A 67 3.34 10.95 -12.53
C ILE A 67 3.59 11.72 -13.84
N SER A 68 2.55 12.03 -14.61
CA SER A 68 2.72 12.82 -15.85
C SER A 68 3.25 14.22 -15.55
N ALA A 69 2.68 14.89 -14.55
CA ALA A 69 3.14 16.20 -14.09
C ALA A 69 4.57 16.14 -13.56
N TYR A 70 4.92 15.10 -12.80
CA TYR A 70 6.29 14.90 -12.33
C TYR A 70 7.27 14.70 -13.50
N GLN A 71 6.95 13.83 -14.47
CA GLN A 71 7.80 13.57 -15.64
C GLN A 71 8.01 14.85 -16.45
N PHE A 72 6.94 15.62 -16.68
CA PHE A 72 7.01 16.92 -17.35
C PHE A 72 7.96 17.88 -16.66
N LEU A 73 7.97 17.94 -15.31
CA LEU A 73 8.91 18.78 -14.56
C LEU A 73 10.34 18.22 -14.59
N ALA A 74 10.48 16.90 -14.44
CA ALA A 74 11.78 16.23 -14.37
C ALA A 74 12.56 16.34 -15.69
N GLN A 75 11.89 16.28 -16.84
CA GLN A 75 12.55 16.46 -18.14
C GLN A 75 13.08 17.88 -18.36
N PHE A 76 12.52 18.92 -17.73
CA PHE A 76 13.14 20.25 -17.78
C PHE A 76 14.42 20.33 -16.97
N LEU A 77 14.48 19.62 -15.84
CA LEU A 77 15.66 19.56 -14.98
C LEU A 77 16.76 18.66 -15.55
N PHE A 78 16.37 17.60 -16.25
CA PHE A 78 17.27 16.65 -16.88
C PHE A 78 16.72 16.22 -18.26
N PRO A 79 17.04 16.96 -19.34
CA PRO A 79 16.51 16.67 -20.68
C PRO A 79 16.70 15.24 -21.19
N PRO A 80 17.84 14.54 -20.92
CA PRO A 80 17.99 13.13 -21.30
C PRO A 80 16.97 12.18 -20.64
N PHE A 81 16.23 12.62 -19.61
CA PHE A 81 15.15 11.85 -19.02
C PHE A 81 14.00 11.60 -20.00
N GLU A 82 13.73 12.56 -20.88
CA GLU A 82 12.66 12.46 -21.87
C GLU A 82 12.94 11.30 -22.84
N SER A 83 14.15 11.25 -23.40
CA SER A 83 14.53 10.21 -24.36
C SER A 83 14.52 8.82 -23.72
N PHE A 84 14.92 8.74 -22.45
CA PHE A 84 14.81 7.52 -21.65
C PHE A 84 13.35 7.08 -21.47
N LEU A 85 12.45 7.98 -21.05
CA LEU A 85 11.02 7.66 -20.89
C LEU A 85 10.35 7.29 -22.22
N ARG A 86 10.74 7.96 -23.31
CA ARG A 86 10.27 7.66 -24.66
C ARG A 86 10.61 6.22 -25.05
N SER A 87 11.85 5.78 -24.78
CA SER A 87 12.26 4.39 -25.03
C SER A 87 11.41 3.39 -24.24
N ILE A 88 11.09 3.68 -22.98
CA ILE A 88 10.18 2.85 -22.18
C ILE A 88 8.78 2.82 -22.82
N ALA A 89 8.29 3.97 -23.28
CA ALA A 89 6.96 4.13 -23.84
C ALA A 89 6.78 3.41 -25.18
N GLU A 90 7.78 3.49 -26.06
CA GLU A 90 7.73 3.01 -27.45
C GLU A 90 8.32 1.60 -27.62
N SER A 91 9.39 1.27 -26.91
CA SER A 91 10.20 0.06 -27.14
C SER A 91 10.20 -0.95 -25.98
N GLY A 92 9.66 -0.59 -24.81
CA GLY A 92 9.60 -1.48 -23.65
C GLY A 92 10.95 -1.73 -22.97
N SER A 93 11.02 -2.77 -22.12
CA SER A 93 12.11 -2.99 -21.15
C SER A 93 13.49 -3.25 -21.75
N ASP A 94 13.55 -3.90 -22.91
CA ASP A 94 14.80 -4.44 -23.44
C ASP A 94 15.75 -3.33 -23.93
N SER A 95 15.18 -2.17 -24.25
CA SER A 95 15.92 -1.00 -24.71
C SER A 95 16.54 -0.16 -23.58
N VAL A 96 16.14 -0.40 -22.32
CA VAL A 96 16.40 0.54 -21.22
C VAL A 96 17.80 0.38 -20.63
N ILE A 97 18.33 -0.84 -20.59
CA ILE A 97 19.58 -1.18 -19.89
C ILE A 97 20.81 -0.55 -20.57
N SER A 98 20.74 -0.20 -21.85
CA SER A 98 21.85 0.38 -22.61
C SER A 98 21.90 1.91 -22.61
N PHE A 99 21.00 2.60 -21.90
CA PHE A 99 21.00 4.06 -21.87
C PHE A 99 22.16 4.64 -21.04
N ASP A 100 22.90 5.59 -21.60
CA ASP A 100 24.02 6.28 -20.94
C ASP A 100 23.64 6.92 -19.60
N ASN A 101 22.38 7.34 -19.45
CA ASN A 101 21.83 7.98 -18.26
C ASN A 101 20.95 7.05 -17.40
N LEU A 102 21.01 5.73 -17.60
CA LEU A 102 20.16 4.74 -16.92
C LEU A 102 20.04 4.99 -15.42
N PHE A 103 21.16 5.06 -14.70
CA PHE A 103 21.14 5.17 -13.23
C PHE A 103 20.47 6.44 -12.72
N PHE A 104 20.70 7.57 -13.38
CA PHE A 104 20.08 8.84 -12.97
C PHE A 104 18.60 8.91 -13.36
N SER A 105 18.23 8.34 -14.50
CA SER A 105 16.82 8.21 -14.89
C SER A 105 16.04 7.29 -13.93
N LEU A 106 16.62 6.15 -13.54
CA LEU A 106 16.04 5.25 -12.53
C LEU A 106 15.90 5.93 -11.16
N PHE A 107 16.88 6.76 -10.79
CA PHE A 107 16.80 7.59 -9.60
C PHE A 107 15.61 8.57 -9.67
N LEU A 108 15.48 9.32 -10.77
CA LEU A 108 14.40 10.30 -10.95
C LEU A 108 13.02 9.64 -10.87
N MET A 109 12.79 8.50 -11.53
CA MET A 109 11.50 7.79 -11.47
C MET A 109 11.03 7.46 -10.05
N LYS A 110 11.95 7.35 -9.08
CA LYS A 110 11.66 6.98 -7.68
C LYS A 110 11.65 8.17 -6.72
N VAL A 111 12.04 9.37 -7.16
CA VAL A 111 12.03 10.58 -6.33
C VAL A 111 10.66 10.88 -5.72
N PRO A 112 9.53 10.75 -6.45
CA PRO A 112 8.22 10.98 -5.85
C PRO A 112 7.95 10.06 -4.66
N TYR A 113 8.44 8.82 -4.68
CA TYR A 113 8.28 7.88 -3.57
C TYR A 113 9.05 8.37 -2.34
N LEU A 114 10.28 8.86 -2.51
CA LEU A 114 11.09 9.42 -1.42
C LEU A 114 10.41 10.60 -0.71
N PHE A 115 9.73 11.47 -1.47
CA PHE A 115 8.96 12.57 -0.91
C PHE A 115 7.81 12.06 -0.01
N PHE A 116 7.00 11.13 -0.52
CA PHE A 116 5.88 10.55 0.24
C PHE A 116 6.35 9.66 1.40
N ASP A 117 7.55 9.06 1.33
CA ASP A 117 8.16 8.34 2.45
C ASP A 117 8.41 9.27 3.64
N GLY A 118 9.05 10.42 3.39
CA GLY A 118 9.30 11.43 4.43
C GLY A 118 8.01 11.98 5.05
N MET A 119 6.99 12.20 4.21
CA MET A 119 5.67 12.62 4.69
C MET A 119 4.99 11.53 5.53
N LEU A 120 5.08 10.26 5.13
CA LEU A 120 4.54 9.12 5.86
C LEU A 120 5.20 8.98 7.24
N LEU A 121 6.53 9.08 7.31
CA LEU A 121 7.25 9.13 8.59
C LEU A 121 6.72 10.25 9.50
N SER A 122 6.55 11.44 8.92
CA SER A 122 6.07 12.63 9.65
C SER A 122 4.65 12.48 10.19
N VAL A 123 3.74 11.86 9.41
CA VAL A 123 2.38 11.56 9.87
C VAL A 123 2.39 10.43 10.89
N GLY A 124 3.18 9.38 10.67
CA GLY A 124 3.32 8.26 11.61
C GLY A 124 3.73 8.71 13.01
N TRP A 125 4.62 9.71 13.12
CA TRP A 125 5.01 10.30 14.40
C TRP A 125 3.88 11.01 15.16
N LYS A 126 2.87 11.53 14.46
CA LYS A 126 1.69 12.16 15.09
C LYS A 126 0.79 11.13 15.76
N LEU A 127 0.85 9.88 15.33
CA LEU A 127 0.11 8.77 15.91
C LEU A 127 0.78 8.20 17.17
N LEU A 128 1.99 8.66 17.52
CA LEU A 128 2.80 8.15 18.62
C LEU A 128 2.84 9.12 19.79
N SER A 129 2.87 8.57 21.00
CA SER A 129 2.69 9.32 22.24
C SER A 129 3.97 9.99 22.74
N ASN A 130 5.13 9.40 22.47
CA ASN A 130 6.41 9.83 23.01
C ASN A 130 7.58 9.62 22.02
N ASP A 131 8.73 10.20 22.33
CA ASP A 131 9.90 10.17 21.45
C ASP A 131 10.57 8.78 21.37
N GLU A 132 10.41 7.92 22.37
CA GLU A 132 10.92 6.56 22.33
C GLU A 132 10.13 5.71 21.31
N GLU A 133 8.81 5.83 21.29
CA GLU A 133 7.96 5.22 20.27
C GLU A 133 8.31 5.75 18.89
N ARG A 134 8.47 7.08 18.73
CA ARG A 134 8.87 7.69 17.45
C ARG A 134 10.22 7.17 16.97
N ARG A 135 11.20 7.07 17.87
CA ARG A 135 12.50 6.49 17.57
C ARG A 135 12.36 5.04 17.13
N THR A 136 11.58 4.24 17.84
CA THR A 136 11.36 2.83 17.50
C THR A 136 10.68 2.67 16.15
N PHE A 137 9.66 3.49 15.86
CA PHE A 137 9.00 3.55 14.56
C PHE A 137 9.97 3.92 13.45
N THR A 138 10.77 4.97 13.64
CA THR A 138 11.76 5.39 12.64
C THR A 138 12.83 4.31 12.41
N VAL A 139 13.34 3.67 13.47
CA VAL A 139 14.31 2.57 13.33
C VAL A 139 13.70 1.46 12.49
N PHE A 140 12.51 1.00 12.86
CA PHE A 140 11.83 -0.07 12.16
C PHE A 140 11.61 0.30 10.70
N TRP A 141 11.05 1.47 10.42
CA TRP A 141 10.76 1.93 9.07
C TRP A 141 12.01 2.17 8.22
N ALA A 142 13.10 2.65 8.84
CA ALA A 142 14.35 2.95 8.13
C ALA A 142 14.99 1.69 7.55
N VAL A 143 15.03 0.60 8.33
CA VAL A 143 15.72 -0.64 7.96
C VAL A 143 14.77 -1.78 7.55
N ASN A 144 13.46 -1.54 7.51
CA ASN A 144 12.52 -2.57 7.12
C ASN A 144 12.73 -2.94 5.63
N PRO A 145 13.03 -4.20 5.31
CA PRO A 145 13.32 -4.59 3.94
C PRO A 145 12.12 -4.38 3.01
N LEU A 146 10.88 -4.52 3.49
CA LEU A 146 9.68 -4.29 2.67
C LEU A 146 9.46 -2.80 2.36
N ALA A 147 9.76 -1.90 3.31
CA ALA A 147 9.70 -0.45 3.09
C ALA A 147 10.74 0.03 2.07
N ILE A 148 11.85 -0.69 1.90
CA ILE A 148 12.86 -0.40 0.88
C ILE A 148 12.48 -1.10 -0.44
N TYR A 149 12.19 -2.39 -0.36
CA TYR A 149 11.96 -3.27 -1.50
C TYR A 149 10.78 -2.84 -2.37
N ALA A 150 9.60 -2.62 -1.78
CA ALA A 150 8.39 -2.33 -2.55
C ALA A 150 8.49 -1.01 -3.35
N PRO A 151 8.77 0.15 -2.74
CA PRO A 151 8.85 1.41 -3.50
C PRO A 151 10.16 1.57 -4.27
N TYR A 152 11.31 1.13 -3.74
CA TYR A 152 12.61 1.49 -4.33
C TYR A 152 13.27 0.36 -5.12
N MET A 153 12.93 -0.91 -4.91
CA MET A 153 13.48 -2.01 -5.71
C MET A 153 12.51 -2.42 -6.81
N MET A 154 11.24 -2.67 -6.45
CA MET A 154 10.18 -2.99 -7.40
C MET A 154 9.66 -1.75 -8.14
N GLY A 155 9.71 -0.56 -7.50
CA GLY A 155 9.21 0.67 -8.12
C GLY A 155 7.70 0.84 -8.05
N GLN A 156 7.06 0.24 -7.05
CA GLN A 156 5.61 0.36 -6.87
C GLN A 156 5.23 1.71 -6.27
N ILE A 157 4.18 2.31 -6.83
CA ILE A 157 3.64 3.61 -6.36
C ILE A 157 2.90 3.51 -5.02
N ASP A 158 2.79 2.31 -4.45
CA ASP A 158 1.98 1.96 -3.28
C ASP A 158 2.26 2.79 -2.03
N LEU A 159 3.46 3.33 -1.90
CA LEU A 159 3.80 4.21 -0.79
C LEU A 159 2.91 5.47 -0.71
N ILE A 160 2.49 6.00 -1.87
CA ILE A 160 1.66 7.20 -1.96
C ILE A 160 0.24 6.98 -1.42
N PRO A 161 -0.55 5.99 -1.89
CA PRO A 161 -1.86 5.70 -1.31
C PRO A 161 -1.76 5.22 0.14
N VAL A 162 -0.65 4.61 0.56
CA VAL A 162 -0.39 4.28 1.97
C VAL A 162 -0.24 5.53 2.83
N PHE A 163 0.52 6.53 2.37
CA PHE A 163 0.58 7.84 3.02
C PHE A 163 -0.81 8.42 3.23
N PHE A 164 -1.65 8.45 2.19
CA PHE A 164 -3.02 8.97 2.30
C PHE A 164 -3.91 8.14 3.25
N THR A 165 -3.69 6.83 3.33
CA THR A 165 -4.41 5.96 4.27
C THR A 165 -4.03 6.28 5.73
N VAL A 166 -2.74 6.46 6.01
CA VAL A 166 -2.25 6.84 7.35
C VAL A 166 -2.65 8.28 7.70
N LEU A 167 -2.68 9.18 6.72
CA LEU A 167 -3.19 10.54 6.89
C LEU A 167 -4.69 10.55 7.21
N ALA A 168 -5.48 9.69 6.59
CA ALA A 168 -6.89 9.52 6.93
C ALA A 168 -7.05 9.05 8.39
N CYS A 169 -6.25 8.07 8.83
CA CYS A 169 -6.22 7.64 10.23
C CYS A 169 -5.87 8.79 11.19
N ASP A 170 -4.88 9.62 10.86
CA ASP A 170 -4.52 10.80 11.67
C ASP A 170 -5.68 11.79 11.81
N TYR A 171 -6.33 12.13 10.68
CA TYR A 171 -7.42 13.10 10.66
C TYR A 171 -8.75 12.59 11.24
N SER A 172 -8.99 11.27 11.26
CA SER A 172 -10.23 10.69 11.78
C SER A 172 -10.52 11.03 13.24
N LEU A 173 -9.51 11.33 14.06
CA LEU A 173 -9.68 11.71 15.47
C LEU A 173 -9.48 13.21 15.73
N GLN A 174 -9.10 13.99 14.70
CA GLN A 174 -8.89 15.43 14.84
C GLN A 174 -10.20 16.18 14.60
N LYS A 175 -10.68 16.85 15.65
CA LYS A 175 -11.92 17.66 15.60
C LYS A 175 -11.88 18.67 14.45
N GLY A 176 -12.89 18.66 13.60
CA GLY A 176 -13.01 19.57 12.45
C GLY A 176 -12.23 19.13 11.20
N LYS A 177 -11.55 17.97 11.25
CA LYS A 177 -10.81 17.41 10.10
C LYS A 177 -11.46 16.16 9.52
N GLU A 178 -12.72 15.89 9.84
CA GLU A 178 -13.48 14.74 9.36
C GLU A 178 -13.54 14.71 7.82
N ASN A 179 -13.72 15.89 7.21
CA ASN A 179 -13.70 16.05 5.76
C ASN A 179 -12.33 15.72 5.17
N LEU A 180 -11.26 16.15 5.84
CA LEU A 180 -9.89 15.89 5.40
C LEU A 180 -9.54 14.40 5.49
N ALA A 181 -10.08 13.68 6.48
CA ALA A 181 -9.95 12.22 6.54
C ALA A 181 -10.59 11.55 5.32
N CYS A 182 -11.82 11.96 4.96
CA CYS A 182 -12.54 11.42 3.79
C CYS A 182 -11.87 11.79 2.47
N LEU A 183 -11.39 13.04 2.34
CA LEU A 183 -10.63 13.49 1.16
C LEU A 183 -9.28 12.77 1.05
N SER A 184 -8.64 12.42 2.16
CA SER A 184 -7.41 11.62 2.15
C SER A 184 -7.69 10.22 1.61
N ILE A 185 -8.79 9.56 2.02
CA ILE A 185 -9.22 8.29 1.42
C ILE A 185 -9.51 8.43 -0.07
N ALA A 186 -10.20 9.50 -0.50
CA ALA A 186 -10.47 9.76 -1.91
C ALA A 186 -9.18 9.94 -2.74
N ALA A 187 -8.23 10.73 -2.24
CA ALA A 187 -6.93 10.94 -2.87
C ALA A 187 -6.16 9.62 -2.98
N GLY A 188 -6.08 8.85 -1.89
CA GLY A 188 -5.47 7.52 -1.91
C GLY A 188 -6.13 6.59 -2.94
N CYS A 189 -7.48 6.55 -2.96
CA CYS A 189 -8.26 5.75 -3.91
C CYS A 189 -7.97 6.11 -5.39
N LEU A 190 -7.68 7.38 -5.66
CA LEU A 190 -7.32 7.88 -6.98
C LEU A 190 -5.84 7.66 -7.34
N PHE A 191 -5.00 7.21 -6.41
CA PHE A 191 -3.67 6.67 -6.70
C PHE A 191 -3.69 5.14 -6.86
N LYS A 192 -4.46 4.45 -6.01
CA LYS A 192 -4.70 3.00 -6.07
C LYS A 192 -6.01 2.70 -5.38
N VAL A 193 -6.78 1.72 -5.83
CA VAL A 193 -8.18 1.55 -5.36
C VAL A 193 -8.30 1.15 -3.89
N PHE A 194 -7.29 0.47 -3.31
CA PHE A 194 -7.42 -0.14 -1.98
C PHE A 194 -7.84 0.79 -0.83
N PRO A 195 -7.46 2.08 -0.73
CA PRO A 195 -7.82 2.93 0.42
C PRO A 195 -9.33 3.08 0.61
N ILE A 196 -10.15 2.87 -0.44
CA ILE A 196 -11.61 2.94 -0.32
C ILE A 196 -12.18 1.94 0.69
N ILE A 197 -11.48 0.83 0.97
CA ILE A 197 -11.88 -0.16 1.98
C ILE A 197 -11.93 0.45 3.40
N PHE A 198 -11.19 1.53 3.66
CA PHE A 198 -11.21 2.21 4.96
C PHE A 198 -12.32 3.26 5.07
N LEU A 199 -13.00 3.60 3.97
CA LEU A 199 -14.04 4.63 3.99
C LEU A 199 -15.16 4.32 4.99
N PRO A 200 -15.72 3.09 5.08
CA PRO A 200 -16.75 2.78 6.06
C PRO A 200 -16.28 3.01 7.51
N LEU A 201 -15.03 2.65 7.83
CA LEU A 201 -14.44 2.87 9.15
C LEU A 201 -14.28 4.37 9.44
N VAL A 202 -13.69 5.12 8.50
CA VAL A 202 -13.45 6.57 8.64
C VAL A 202 -14.77 7.32 8.85
N VAL A 203 -15.80 6.99 8.05
CA VAL A 203 -17.14 7.60 8.17
C VAL A 203 -17.80 7.22 9.49
N LEU A 204 -17.66 5.97 9.93
CA LEU A 204 -18.25 5.50 11.18
C LEU A 204 -17.62 6.16 12.42
N VAL A 205 -16.30 6.35 12.41
CA VAL A 205 -15.56 7.01 13.49
C VAL A 205 -15.88 8.51 13.53
N ALA A 206 -15.87 9.18 12.38
CA ALA A 206 -16.03 10.63 12.30
C ALA A 206 -17.49 11.11 12.35
N GLY A 207 -18.43 10.32 11.84
CA GLY A 207 -19.85 10.70 11.75
C GLY A 207 -20.61 10.48 13.06
N ARG A 208 -21.58 11.36 13.34
CA ARG A 208 -22.41 11.28 14.57
C ARG A 208 -23.86 10.89 14.32
N ASN A 209 -24.35 11.16 13.12
CA ASN A 209 -25.73 10.92 12.70
C ASN A 209 -25.78 10.60 11.20
N LEU A 210 -26.96 10.23 10.69
CA LEU A 210 -27.14 9.87 9.28
C LEU A 210 -26.72 10.98 8.32
N LYS A 211 -26.98 12.25 8.65
CA LYS A 211 -26.58 13.41 7.83
C LYS A 211 -25.06 13.48 7.71
N ASP A 212 -24.33 13.27 8.80
CA ASP A 212 -22.87 13.22 8.79
C ASP A 212 -22.36 12.05 7.96
N TYR A 213 -22.96 10.86 8.10
CA TYR A 213 -22.54 9.69 7.32
C TYR A 213 -22.72 9.91 5.82
N LEU A 214 -23.86 10.44 5.40
CA LEU A 214 -24.11 10.76 3.99
C LEU A 214 -23.17 11.85 3.50
N ARG A 215 -23.01 12.95 4.26
CA ARG A 215 -22.12 14.06 3.91
C ARG A 215 -20.68 13.60 3.74
N LEU A 216 -20.14 12.86 4.71
CA LEU A 216 -18.76 12.38 4.69
C LEU A 216 -18.53 11.35 3.57
N SER A 217 -19.49 10.45 3.34
CA SER A 217 -19.44 9.51 2.22
C SER A 217 -19.42 10.24 0.88
N LEU A 218 -20.27 11.26 0.70
CA LEU A 218 -20.28 12.08 -0.51
C LEU A 218 -18.97 12.86 -0.69
N ILE A 219 -18.39 13.40 0.38
CA ILE A 219 -17.08 14.08 0.33
C ILE A 219 -15.98 13.14 -0.18
N ALA A 220 -16.02 11.85 0.15
CA ALA A 220 -15.07 10.88 -0.39
C ALA A 220 -15.42 10.45 -1.83
N ILE A 221 -16.69 10.13 -2.10
CA ILE A 221 -17.12 9.51 -3.36
C ILE A 221 -17.17 10.52 -4.52
N VAL A 222 -17.66 11.74 -4.28
CA VAL A 222 -17.86 12.73 -5.36
C VAL A 222 -16.54 13.09 -6.05
N PRO A 223 -15.43 13.42 -5.36
CA PRO A 223 -14.16 13.68 -6.03
C PRO A 223 -13.66 12.50 -6.86
N VAL A 224 -13.79 11.27 -6.33
CA VAL A 224 -13.41 10.05 -7.07
C VAL A 224 -14.26 9.92 -8.34
N ALA A 225 -15.58 10.04 -8.22
CA ALA A 225 -16.51 9.95 -9.34
C ALA A 225 -16.29 11.04 -10.39
N LEU A 226 -16.00 12.28 -9.99
CA LEU A 226 -15.71 13.38 -10.90
C LEU A 226 -14.43 13.13 -11.71
N VAL A 227 -13.36 12.69 -11.05
CA VAL A 227 -12.08 12.42 -11.73
C VAL A 227 -12.21 11.23 -12.70
N TYR A 228 -12.83 10.13 -12.26
CA TYR A 228 -13.11 9.01 -13.16
C TYR A 228 -14.08 9.39 -14.29
N GLY A 229 -15.09 10.21 -14.01
CA GLY A 229 -16.05 10.71 -15.00
C GLY A 229 -15.39 11.56 -16.08
N GLY A 230 -14.43 12.41 -15.71
CA GLY A 230 -13.61 13.17 -16.65
C GLY A 230 -12.80 12.27 -17.58
N PHE A 231 -12.13 11.25 -17.05
CA PHE A 231 -11.40 10.29 -17.89
C PHE A 231 -12.30 9.32 -18.66
N TYR A 232 -13.51 9.05 -18.18
CA TYR A 232 -14.51 8.32 -18.95
C TYR A 232 -14.95 9.10 -20.19
N TRP A 233 -15.06 10.43 -20.09
CA TRP A 233 -15.35 11.27 -21.25
C TRP A 233 -14.25 11.21 -22.32
N ILE A 234 -12.98 11.04 -21.90
CA ILE A 234 -11.82 11.01 -22.80
C ILE A 234 -11.57 9.59 -23.35
N SER A 235 -11.57 8.58 -22.49
CA SER A 235 -11.12 7.20 -22.80
C SER A 235 -12.23 6.15 -22.70
N GLY A 236 -13.49 6.57 -22.57
CA GLY A 236 -14.64 5.69 -22.44
C GLY A 236 -14.51 4.69 -21.30
N LYS A 237 -14.96 3.46 -21.52
CA LYS A 237 -14.95 2.38 -20.52
C LYS A 237 -13.54 1.91 -20.14
N ALA A 238 -12.50 2.28 -20.90
CA ALA A 238 -11.14 1.82 -20.65
C ALA A 238 -10.62 2.26 -19.27
N VAL A 239 -11.01 3.44 -18.79
CA VAL A 239 -10.65 3.95 -17.45
C VAL A 239 -11.12 3.03 -16.32
N PHE A 240 -12.21 2.28 -16.53
CA PHE A 240 -12.79 1.40 -15.53
C PHE A 240 -12.22 -0.01 -15.56
N LYS A 241 -11.34 -0.36 -16.51
CA LYS A 241 -10.78 -1.72 -16.57
C LYS A 241 -9.95 -2.07 -15.33
N ILE A 242 -9.34 -1.09 -14.65
CA ILE A 242 -8.66 -1.33 -13.36
C ILE A 242 -9.60 -1.90 -12.32
N PHE A 243 -10.89 -1.54 -12.39
CA PHE A 243 -11.87 -2.16 -11.51
C PHE A 243 -12.12 -3.58 -11.91
N LEU A 244 -11.97 -4.05 -13.16
CA LEU A 244 -12.16 -5.47 -13.50
C LEU A 244 -11.12 -6.38 -12.82
N ASP A 245 -9.90 -5.88 -12.58
CA ASP A 245 -8.88 -6.60 -11.80
C ASP A 245 -9.21 -6.62 -10.29
N VAL A 246 -9.87 -5.57 -9.80
CA VAL A 246 -10.30 -5.41 -8.39
C VAL A 246 -11.69 -6.01 -8.14
N SER A 247 -12.52 -6.09 -9.18
CA SER A 247 -13.92 -6.46 -9.29
C SER A 247 -13.98 -7.76 -10.07
N TYR A 248 -13.71 -8.85 -9.35
CA TYR A 248 -14.62 -9.99 -9.30
C TYR A 248 -15.33 -10.22 -10.62
N ASN A 249 -14.64 -10.92 -11.51
CA ASN A 249 -15.27 -11.69 -12.56
C ASN A 249 -16.53 -12.33 -11.97
N PHE A 250 -17.72 -12.22 -12.57
CA PHE A 250 -18.94 -12.77 -11.96
C PHE A 250 -18.80 -14.29 -11.69
N ASP A 251 -17.89 -14.96 -12.41
CA ASP A 251 -17.45 -16.33 -12.13
C ASP A 251 -16.85 -16.51 -10.72
N ALA A 252 -16.21 -15.49 -10.15
CA ALA A 252 -15.70 -15.48 -8.77
C ALA A 252 -16.82 -15.53 -7.72
N SER A 253 -18.05 -15.10 -8.04
CA SER A 253 -19.20 -15.27 -7.14
C SER A 253 -19.66 -16.73 -7.03
N ARG A 254 -19.27 -17.58 -7.99
CA ARG A 254 -19.46 -19.04 -7.95
C ARG A 254 -18.31 -19.78 -7.27
N ASN A 255 -17.19 -19.10 -6.99
CA ASN A 255 -16.08 -19.69 -6.26
C ASN A 255 -16.34 -19.60 -4.75
N LEU A 256 -16.60 -20.75 -4.12
CA LEU A 256 -16.90 -20.84 -2.69
C LEU A 256 -15.80 -20.25 -1.80
N GLN A 257 -14.52 -20.38 -2.19
CA GLN A 257 -13.40 -19.81 -1.42
C GLN A 257 -13.47 -18.29 -1.39
N VAL A 258 -13.82 -17.69 -2.53
CA VAL A 258 -13.97 -16.26 -2.69
C VAL A 258 -15.16 -15.74 -1.87
N VAL A 259 -16.30 -16.44 -1.94
CA VAL A 259 -17.48 -16.11 -1.13
C VAL A 259 -17.16 -16.21 0.36
N ALA A 260 -16.51 -17.30 0.80
CA ALA A 260 -16.11 -17.48 2.20
C ALA A 260 -15.19 -16.36 2.68
N LEU A 261 -14.20 -15.97 1.87
CA LEU A 261 -13.34 -14.82 2.17
C LEU A 261 -14.14 -13.52 2.34
N ARG A 262 -15.11 -13.26 1.44
CA ARG A 262 -15.97 -12.06 1.53
C ARG A 262 -16.86 -12.07 2.77
N VAL A 263 -17.37 -13.22 3.17
CA VAL A 263 -18.13 -13.39 4.43
C VAL A 263 -17.24 -13.10 5.64
N VAL A 264 -16.01 -13.62 5.67
CA VAL A 264 -15.04 -13.33 6.75
C VAL A 264 -14.73 -11.83 6.82
N GLN A 265 -14.48 -11.20 5.68
CA GLN A 265 -14.25 -9.75 5.60
C GLN A 265 -15.44 -8.96 6.13
N ALA A 266 -16.65 -9.25 5.65
CA ALA A 266 -17.87 -8.61 6.13
C ALA A 266 -18.07 -8.82 7.64
N GLY A 267 -17.77 -10.01 8.15
CA GLY A 267 -17.78 -10.33 9.57
C GLY A 267 -16.82 -9.45 10.38
N ILE A 268 -15.59 -9.24 9.90
CA ILE A 268 -14.62 -8.34 10.56
C ILE A 268 -15.13 -6.89 10.57
N TYR A 269 -15.67 -6.40 9.45
CA TYR A 269 -16.31 -5.06 9.42
C TYR A 269 -17.47 -4.96 10.41
N ALA A 270 -18.33 -5.97 10.48
CA ALA A 270 -19.48 -5.98 11.39
C ALA A 270 -19.03 -5.98 12.86
N LEU A 271 -17.99 -6.74 13.21
CA LEU A 271 -17.41 -6.74 14.55
C LEU A 271 -16.81 -5.37 14.90
N ILE A 272 -15.99 -4.79 14.03
CA ILE A 272 -15.45 -3.44 14.26
C ILE A 272 -16.57 -2.41 14.43
N ALA A 273 -17.59 -2.46 13.56
CA ALA A 273 -18.72 -1.55 13.63
C ALA A 273 -19.52 -1.73 14.94
N ALA A 274 -19.78 -2.96 15.35
CA ALA A 274 -20.44 -3.27 16.62
C ALA A 274 -19.62 -2.77 17.81
N HIS A 275 -18.30 -2.98 17.80
CA HIS A 275 -17.41 -2.50 18.85
C HIS A 275 -17.46 -0.97 18.96
N ILE A 276 -17.35 -0.25 17.84
CA ILE A 276 -17.45 1.22 17.82
C ILE A 276 -18.82 1.70 18.30
N LEU A 277 -19.91 1.15 17.77
CA LEU A 277 -21.26 1.63 18.04
C LEU A 277 -21.73 1.33 19.47
N PHE A 278 -21.36 0.18 20.03
CA PHE A 278 -21.90 -0.30 21.29
C PHE A 278 -20.92 -0.20 22.48
N ALA A 279 -19.61 -0.18 22.25
CA ALA A 279 -18.63 -0.25 23.34
C ALA A 279 -17.83 1.05 23.57
N VAL A 280 -17.35 1.71 22.51
CA VAL A 280 -16.24 2.68 22.65
C VAL A 280 -16.42 4.01 21.92
N ARG A 281 -17.61 4.31 21.38
CA ARG A 281 -17.83 5.45 20.46
C ARG A 281 -17.22 6.79 20.89
N LYS A 282 -17.19 7.08 22.20
CA LYS A 282 -16.69 8.35 22.74
C LYS A 282 -15.20 8.34 23.12
N ASP A 283 -14.63 7.15 23.24
CA ASP A 283 -13.32 6.91 23.84
C ASP A 283 -12.33 6.29 22.82
N ILE A 284 -12.59 6.50 21.52
CA ILE A 284 -11.67 6.05 20.46
C ILE A 284 -10.41 6.91 20.48
N ASP A 285 -9.27 6.26 20.65
CA ASP A 285 -7.95 6.85 20.57
C ASP A 285 -7.16 6.30 19.35
N TYR A 286 -5.95 6.84 19.12
CA TYR A 286 -5.10 6.38 18.01
C TYR A 286 -4.68 4.91 18.11
N PRO A 287 -4.30 4.36 19.29
CA PRO A 287 -4.12 2.93 19.48
C PRO A 287 -5.27 2.09 18.93
N LEU A 288 -6.49 2.37 19.38
CA LEU A 288 -7.67 1.61 19.00
C LEU A 288 -8.01 1.77 17.52
N LEU A 289 -7.86 2.99 16.98
CA LEU A 289 -8.10 3.24 15.55
C LEU A 289 -7.09 2.48 14.66
N VAL A 290 -5.81 2.46 15.06
CA VAL A 290 -4.78 1.68 14.35
C VAL A 290 -5.12 0.19 14.33
N ASP A 291 -5.63 -0.35 15.44
CA ASP A 291 -6.08 -1.75 15.51
C ASP A 291 -7.21 -2.05 14.51
N TYR A 292 -8.16 -1.12 14.33
CA TYR A 292 -9.22 -1.27 13.32
C TYR A 292 -8.70 -1.23 11.90
N PHE A 293 -7.81 -0.28 11.57
CA PHE A 293 -7.17 -0.23 10.25
C PHE A 293 -6.38 -1.52 9.98
N LEU A 294 -5.62 -1.99 10.97
CA LEU A 294 -4.85 -3.23 10.88
C LEU A 294 -5.76 -4.45 10.65
N LEU A 295 -6.88 -4.56 11.38
CA LEU A 295 -7.84 -5.64 11.20
C LEU A 295 -8.47 -5.66 9.80
N ILE A 296 -8.86 -4.50 9.27
CA ILE A 296 -9.37 -4.39 7.91
C ILE A 296 -8.30 -4.81 6.90
N PHE A 297 -7.04 -4.38 7.09
CA PHE A 297 -5.94 -4.84 6.25
C PHE A 297 -5.74 -6.36 6.30
N LEU A 298 -5.71 -6.95 7.49
CA LEU A 298 -5.57 -8.41 7.65
C LEU A 298 -6.72 -9.16 6.96
N ALA A 299 -7.95 -8.65 7.07
CA ALA A 299 -9.13 -9.21 6.42
C ALA A 299 -9.02 -9.19 4.88
N VAL A 300 -8.57 -8.06 4.32
CA VAL A 300 -8.45 -7.88 2.86
C VAL A 300 -7.26 -8.66 2.29
N ASN A 301 -6.12 -8.64 2.97
CA ASN A 301 -4.91 -9.33 2.52
C ASN A 301 -4.95 -10.85 2.73
N GLY A 302 -5.87 -11.39 3.53
CA GLY A 302 -6.06 -12.83 3.68
C GLY A 302 -6.40 -13.56 2.37
N GLY A 303 -6.82 -12.83 1.33
CA GLY A 303 -7.04 -13.36 -0.02
C GLY A 303 -5.90 -13.14 -1.01
N ILE A 304 -4.84 -12.41 -0.64
CA ILE A 304 -3.73 -12.08 -1.54
C ILE A 304 -2.68 -13.17 -1.49
N VAL A 305 -2.23 -13.63 -2.66
CA VAL A 305 -1.11 -14.56 -2.77
C VAL A 305 0.17 -13.86 -2.34
N VAL A 306 0.92 -14.48 -1.44
CA VAL A 306 2.12 -13.90 -0.81
C VAL A 306 3.19 -13.48 -1.83
N GLY A 307 3.23 -14.13 -2.99
CA GLY A 307 4.13 -13.80 -4.10
C GLY A 307 4.04 -12.35 -4.60
N PHE A 308 2.96 -11.63 -4.30
CA PHE A 308 2.85 -10.19 -4.54
C PHE A 308 3.32 -9.37 -3.33
N THR A 309 4.57 -9.61 -2.93
CA THR A 309 5.15 -9.06 -1.69
C THR A 309 5.08 -7.54 -1.61
N HIS A 310 5.17 -6.84 -2.74
CA HIS A 310 5.09 -5.38 -2.76
C HIS A 310 3.75 -4.81 -2.27
N TYR A 311 2.63 -5.55 -2.39
CA TYR A 311 1.32 -5.12 -1.87
C TYR A 311 1.27 -5.10 -0.33
N TRP A 312 2.18 -5.80 0.34
CA TRP A 312 2.24 -5.82 1.80
C TRP A 312 2.77 -4.51 2.40
N LEU A 313 3.25 -3.58 1.57
CA LEU A 313 3.56 -2.23 2.03
C LEU A 313 2.35 -1.55 2.65
N TRP A 314 1.12 -1.90 2.23
CA TRP A 314 -0.10 -1.29 2.76
C TRP A 314 -0.34 -1.61 4.23
N PHE A 315 0.05 -2.82 4.63
CA PHE A 315 -0.04 -3.32 6.00
C PHE A 315 1.01 -2.68 6.92
N LEU A 316 2.18 -2.34 6.37
CA LEU A 316 3.38 -2.11 7.15
C LEU A 316 3.25 -1.00 8.21
N PRO A 317 2.78 0.23 7.92
CA PRO A 317 2.74 1.29 8.93
C PRO A 317 1.91 0.91 10.15
N PHE A 318 0.73 0.33 9.94
CA PHE A 318 -0.17 -0.09 11.01
C PHE A 318 0.39 -1.27 11.81
N ALA A 319 1.08 -2.20 11.15
CA ALA A 319 1.78 -3.30 11.80
C ALA A 319 2.92 -2.83 12.72
N VAL A 320 3.71 -1.84 12.29
CA VAL A 320 4.77 -1.25 13.12
C VAL A 320 4.17 -0.55 14.34
N LEU A 321 3.16 0.29 14.13
CA LEU A 321 2.48 1.01 15.22
C LEU A 321 1.88 0.04 16.24
N PHE A 322 1.28 -1.06 15.77
CA PHE A 322 0.79 -2.13 16.64
C PHE A 322 1.93 -2.81 17.43
N ALA A 323 3.01 -3.20 16.74
CA ALA A 323 4.12 -3.93 17.35
C ALA A 323 4.86 -3.13 18.43
N ILE A 324 4.96 -1.79 18.26
CA ILE A 324 5.52 -0.88 19.25
C ILE A 324 4.70 -0.91 20.54
N ARG A 325 3.37 -0.86 20.42
CA ARG A 325 2.44 -0.80 21.56
C ARG A 325 2.19 -2.16 22.21
N GLN A 326 2.40 -3.24 21.46
CA GLN A 326 2.17 -4.61 21.93
C GLN A 326 3.47 -5.45 21.86
N PRO A 327 4.51 -5.15 22.68
CA PRO A 327 5.81 -5.81 22.60
C PRO A 327 5.74 -7.34 22.75
N ARG A 328 4.78 -7.86 23.52
CA ARG A 328 4.57 -9.31 23.70
C ARG A 328 4.10 -10.00 22.41
N ARG A 329 3.52 -9.27 21.47
CA ARG A 329 2.93 -9.80 20.23
C ARG A 329 3.78 -9.52 19.00
N ARG A 330 4.87 -8.75 19.12
CA ARG A 330 5.77 -8.39 18.01
C ARG A 330 6.31 -9.61 17.23
N ALA A 331 6.50 -10.74 17.90
CA ALA A 331 7.00 -11.97 17.29
C ALA A 331 6.12 -12.44 16.13
N VAL A 332 4.78 -12.37 16.29
CA VAL A 332 3.83 -12.73 15.22
C VAL A 332 4.03 -11.87 13.97
N PHE A 333 4.27 -10.57 14.18
CA PHE A 333 4.50 -9.62 13.09
C PHE A 333 5.87 -9.81 12.43
N TYR A 334 6.91 -10.15 13.19
CA TYR A 334 8.21 -10.50 12.61
C TYR A 334 8.13 -11.75 11.77
N VAL A 335 7.48 -12.82 12.27
CA VAL A 335 7.24 -14.04 11.49
C VAL A 335 6.47 -13.72 10.21
N LEU A 336 5.41 -12.92 10.31
CA LEU A 336 4.63 -12.51 9.13
C LEU A 336 5.48 -11.75 8.11
N LEU A 337 6.26 -10.76 8.55
CA LEU A 337 7.14 -10.00 7.66
C LEU A 337 8.23 -10.87 7.03
N THR A 338 8.77 -11.84 7.76
CA THR A 338 9.71 -12.82 7.21
C THR A 338 9.05 -13.67 6.13
N LEU A 339 7.85 -14.22 6.39
CA LEU A 339 7.12 -15.02 5.40
C LEU A 339 6.80 -14.21 4.14
N ILE A 340 6.33 -12.97 4.31
CA ILE A 340 6.08 -12.03 3.23
C ILE A 340 7.36 -11.80 2.41
N PHE A 341 8.47 -11.46 3.08
CA PHE A 341 9.73 -11.19 2.40
C PHE A 341 10.27 -12.41 1.66
N LEU A 342 10.21 -13.60 2.26
CA LEU A 342 10.60 -14.85 1.61
C LEU A 342 9.71 -15.18 0.40
N GLY A 343 8.40 -14.92 0.49
CA GLY A 343 7.49 -15.05 -0.65
C GLY A 343 7.85 -14.10 -1.81
N GLY A 344 8.43 -12.93 -1.50
CA GLY A 344 8.81 -11.92 -2.49
C GLY A 344 10.10 -12.21 -3.23
N LEU A 345 11.04 -12.88 -2.56
CA LEU A 345 12.32 -13.31 -3.14
C LEU A 345 12.20 -14.59 -3.99
N ARG A 346 10.98 -14.98 -4.35
CA ARG A 346 10.70 -16.22 -5.06
C ARG A 346 11.35 -16.25 -6.44
N SER A 347 11.07 -15.26 -7.29
CA SER A 347 11.50 -15.26 -8.69
C SER A 347 12.83 -14.52 -8.88
N ARG A 348 13.62 -14.89 -9.90
CA ARG A 348 14.89 -14.20 -10.21
C ARG A 348 14.73 -12.70 -10.43
N PRO A 349 13.74 -12.22 -11.22
CA PRO A 349 13.55 -10.79 -11.40
C PRO A 349 13.17 -10.05 -10.11
N ALA A 350 12.48 -10.72 -9.18
CA ALA A 350 12.07 -10.14 -7.90
C ALA A 350 13.15 -10.24 -6.82
N ALA A 351 14.05 -11.23 -6.90
CA ALA A 351 15.14 -11.41 -5.95
C ALA A 351 16.32 -10.47 -6.25
N LEU A 352 17.42 -11.02 -6.80
CA LEU A 352 18.61 -10.24 -7.13
C LEU A 352 18.56 -9.66 -8.55
N GLY A 353 17.66 -10.16 -9.41
CA GLY A 353 17.49 -9.66 -10.78
C GLY A 353 17.05 -8.20 -10.87
N VAL A 354 16.49 -7.62 -9.81
CA VAL A 354 16.22 -6.17 -9.73
C VAL A 354 17.49 -5.34 -9.92
N PHE A 355 18.69 -5.90 -9.64
CA PHE A 355 19.98 -5.25 -9.85
C PHE A 355 20.58 -5.50 -11.26
N ALA A 356 19.80 -6.05 -12.20
CA ALA A 356 20.20 -6.20 -13.59
C ALA A 356 20.77 -4.91 -14.25
N PRO A 357 20.39 -3.67 -13.88
CA PRO A 357 21.05 -2.45 -14.36
C PRO A 357 22.56 -2.38 -14.10
N LEU A 358 23.07 -3.03 -13.05
CA LEU A 358 24.50 -3.03 -12.73
C LEU A 358 25.26 -4.01 -13.62
N ASN A 359 24.74 -5.22 -13.76
CA ASN A 359 25.28 -6.27 -14.62
C ASN A 359 24.18 -7.32 -14.86
N PRO A 360 23.51 -7.31 -16.03
CA PRO A 360 22.37 -8.19 -16.27
C PRO A 360 22.78 -9.66 -16.32
N GLU A 361 23.94 -9.99 -16.90
CA GLU A 361 24.46 -11.36 -16.98
C GLU A 361 24.69 -11.95 -15.59
N PHE A 362 25.37 -11.20 -14.71
CA PHE A 362 25.62 -11.63 -13.34
C PHE A 362 24.31 -11.78 -12.55
N PHE A 363 23.52 -10.71 -12.42
CA PHE A 363 22.37 -10.72 -11.50
C PHE A 363 21.20 -11.61 -11.94
N LEU A 364 21.00 -11.83 -13.25
CA LEU A 364 19.96 -12.75 -13.76
C LEU A 364 20.42 -14.22 -13.78
N SER A 365 21.73 -14.47 -13.71
CA SER A 365 22.28 -15.83 -13.58
C SER A 365 22.18 -16.40 -12.17
N LEU A 366 22.07 -15.55 -11.14
CA LEU A 366 22.00 -15.99 -9.76
C LEU A 366 20.69 -16.74 -9.48
N PRO A 367 20.75 -17.86 -8.73
CA PRO A 367 19.55 -18.60 -8.35
C PRO A 367 18.69 -17.76 -7.39
N ALA A 368 17.38 -17.75 -7.63
CA ALA A 368 16.39 -17.23 -6.69
C ALA A 368 15.99 -18.29 -5.67
N LEU A 369 15.18 -17.91 -4.67
CA LEU A 369 14.72 -18.83 -3.65
C LEU A 369 13.97 -20.02 -4.26
N GLN A 370 13.18 -19.78 -5.32
CA GLN A 370 12.49 -20.86 -6.05
C GLN A 370 13.49 -21.84 -6.69
N ASP A 371 14.61 -21.37 -7.24
CA ASP A 371 15.59 -22.24 -7.89
C ASP A 371 16.25 -23.16 -6.85
N VAL A 372 16.53 -22.63 -5.66
CA VAL A 372 17.14 -23.39 -4.55
C VAL A 372 16.14 -24.37 -3.92
N THR A 373 14.91 -23.94 -3.64
CA THR A 373 13.89 -24.82 -3.04
C THR A 373 13.37 -25.87 -4.01
N GLY A 374 13.48 -25.63 -5.32
CA GLY A 374 13.10 -26.58 -6.38
C GLY A 374 13.91 -27.87 -6.37
N PHE A 375 15.08 -27.89 -5.72
CA PHE A 375 15.83 -29.13 -5.49
C PHE A 375 15.27 -29.99 -4.36
N LEU A 376 14.49 -29.40 -3.45
CA LEU A 376 13.97 -30.06 -2.24
C LEU A 376 12.50 -30.46 -2.40
N PHE A 377 11.68 -29.62 -3.04
CA PHE A 377 10.24 -29.82 -3.20
C PHE A 377 9.78 -29.27 -4.55
N ASP A 378 8.60 -29.72 -5.04
CA ASP A 378 7.97 -29.09 -6.18
C ASP A 378 7.51 -27.66 -5.85
N GLN A 379 7.53 -26.78 -6.86
CA GLN A 379 7.22 -25.36 -6.69
C GLN A 379 5.78 -25.10 -6.23
N GLY A 380 4.83 -25.95 -6.65
CA GLY A 380 3.44 -25.83 -6.23
C GLY A 380 3.28 -26.07 -4.73
N THR A 381 4.01 -27.05 -4.19
CA THR A 381 4.07 -27.31 -2.76
C THR A 381 4.69 -26.14 -2.00
N TYR A 382 5.82 -25.58 -2.45
CA TYR A 382 6.42 -24.41 -1.81
C TYR A 382 5.44 -23.23 -1.73
N ASP A 383 4.78 -22.90 -2.85
CA ASP A 383 3.80 -21.82 -2.92
C ASP A 383 2.65 -22.03 -1.96
N SER A 384 2.07 -23.23 -1.99
CA SER A 384 0.92 -23.57 -1.15
C SER A 384 1.28 -23.50 0.32
N VAL A 385 2.49 -23.95 0.69
CA VAL A 385 2.98 -23.91 2.08
C VAL A 385 3.20 -22.47 2.56
N ILE A 386 3.94 -21.65 1.80
CA ILE A 386 4.18 -20.25 2.19
C ILE A 386 2.88 -19.45 2.27
N ASP A 387 1.97 -19.66 1.31
CA ASP A 387 0.66 -19.02 1.30
C ASP A 387 -0.20 -19.45 2.48
N LEU A 388 -0.28 -20.75 2.78
CA LEU A 388 -1.03 -21.28 3.93
C LEU A 388 -0.46 -20.79 5.26
N LEU A 389 0.87 -20.82 5.43
CA LEU A 389 1.53 -20.33 6.64
C LEU A 389 1.25 -18.83 6.84
N THR A 390 1.34 -18.04 5.78
CA THR A 390 1.06 -16.62 5.85
C THR A 390 -0.40 -16.37 6.24
N LYS A 391 -1.35 -17.05 5.58
CA LYS A 391 -2.79 -16.97 5.92
C LYS A 391 -3.09 -17.39 7.34
N ALA A 392 -2.45 -18.45 7.84
CA ALA A 392 -2.60 -18.89 9.23
C ALA A 392 -2.09 -17.82 10.21
N VAL A 393 -0.92 -17.23 9.96
CA VAL A 393 -0.37 -16.16 10.80
C VAL A 393 -1.25 -14.90 10.77
N LEU A 394 -1.78 -14.52 9.61
CA LEU A 394 -2.74 -13.41 9.48
C LEU A 394 -4.02 -13.66 10.29
N ALA A 395 -4.59 -14.86 10.19
CA ALA A 395 -5.79 -15.23 10.93
C ALA A 395 -5.53 -15.20 12.44
N LEU A 396 -4.40 -15.75 12.90
CA LEU A 396 -3.98 -15.68 14.31
C LEU A 396 -3.77 -14.25 14.79
N ALA A 397 -3.16 -13.38 13.97
CA ALA A 397 -3.01 -11.97 14.28
C ALA A 397 -4.38 -11.27 14.39
N ALA A 398 -5.29 -11.51 13.45
CA ALA A 398 -6.62 -10.92 13.46
C ALA A 398 -7.44 -11.37 14.68
N VAL A 399 -7.45 -12.67 14.99
CA VAL A 399 -8.11 -13.22 16.19
C VAL A 399 -7.50 -12.65 17.46
N SER A 400 -6.18 -12.51 17.52
CA SER A 400 -5.47 -11.93 18.66
C SER A 400 -5.87 -10.47 18.91
N ILE A 401 -5.99 -9.66 17.85
CA ILE A 401 -6.45 -8.27 17.95
C ILE A 401 -7.93 -8.22 18.35
N LEU A 402 -8.81 -8.97 17.67
CA LEU A 402 -10.24 -9.05 18.00
C LEU A 402 -10.47 -9.46 19.46
N LYS A 403 -9.77 -10.49 19.95
CA LYS A 403 -9.85 -10.90 21.35
C LYS A 403 -9.53 -9.73 22.27
N ASN A 404 -8.46 -8.97 21.98
CA ASN A 404 -8.06 -7.82 22.79
C ASN A 404 -9.12 -6.71 22.83
N LEU A 405 -9.74 -6.42 21.67
CA LEU A 405 -10.82 -5.43 21.57
C LEU A 405 -11.96 -5.77 22.53
N TYR A 406 -12.44 -7.00 22.49
CA TYR A 406 -13.61 -7.43 23.26
C TYR A 406 -13.32 -7.83 24.72
N THR A 407 -12.06 -8.10 25.09
CA THR A 407 -11.71 -8.35 26.50
C THR A 407 -11.44 -7.06 27.28
N THR A 408 -10.95 -6.02 26.61
CA THR A 408 -10.55 -4.76 27.27
C THR A 408 -11.72 -3.78 27.39
N ALA A 409 -12.64 -3.80 26.41
CA ALA A 409 -13.92 -3.13 26.58
C ALA A 409 -14.72 -3.86 27.66
N HIS A 410 -14.91 -3.23 28.83
CA HIS A 410 -15.92 -3.69 29.78
C HIS A 410 -17.29 -3.60 29.09
N PHE A 411 -17.70 -4.70 28.45
CA PHE A 411 -19.01 -4.88 27.83
C PHE A 411 -20.07 -4.92 28.94
N ASN A 412 -20.33 -3.77 29.58
CA ASN A 412 -21.58 -3.54 30.30
C ASN A 412 -22.65 -3.30 29.23
N PHE A 413 -23.04 -4.38 28.57
CA PHE A 413 -24.08 -4.37 27.54
C PHE A 413 -25.43 -4.12 28.22
N ASP A 414 -25.73 -2.84 28.46
CA ASP A 414 -27.02 -2.44 29.01
C ASP A 414 -28.07 -2.43 27.89
N TRP A 415 -28.73 -3.58 27.72
CA TRP A 415 -29.83 -3.79 26.77
C TRP A 415 -30.92 -2.71 26.84
N ARG A 416 -31.06 -2.03 27.99
CA ARG A 416 -32.10 -1.02 28.22
C ARG A 416 -31.89 0.25 27.39
N ARG A 417 -30.66 0.56 26.97
CA ARG A 417 -30.37 1.76 26.15
C ARG A 417 -30.76 1.61 24.67
N ILE A 418 -30.89 0.38 24.16
CA ILE A 418 -31.28 0.13 22.77
C ILE A 418 -32.80 0.23 22.60
N ILE A 419 -33.57 -0.10 23.65
CA ILE A 419 -35.04 -0.02 23.62
C ILE A 419 -35.54 1.42 23.81
N ALA A 420 -34.70 2.31 24.34
CA ALA A 420 -35.06 3.70 24.66
C ALA A 420 -34.68 4.75 23.59
N ARG A 421 -34.13 4.34 22.44
CA ARG A 421 -33.81 5.19 21.29
C ARG A 421 -34.47 4.62 20.05
#